data_AF-A0A7W0MWB0-F1
#
_entry.id   AF-A0A7W0MWB0-F1
#
_cell.length_a   1.000
_cell.length_b   1.000
_cell.length_c   1.000
_cell.angle_alpha   90.00
_cell.angle_beta   90.00
_cell.angle_gamma   90.00
#
_symmetry.space_group_name_H-M   'P 1'
#
loop_
_entity.id
_entity.type
_entity.pdbx_description
1 polymer ?
#
loop_
_entity_poly.entity_id
_entity_poly.type
_entity_poly.pdbx_seq_one_letter_code
_entity_poly.pdbx_strand_id
1 'polypeptide(L)'
;MRGCKQSIWRRCAQMGSGGTAVLAVLLTLAALVVSEPAASAPTRWCGTGAAGADRRPDVANGPSIHVIYAYSGAGDRFREWAPRIVGDLAEIDSWWRAQDSTRAPRFDLHGFPCASTVGRLDLTRVQLRRVGGASAAQSAAFPSILRELTSAPLAFRDPHKLYLVYYDGATASAQICGTGSEARAAVIFVRNCGQETNHGLRTLAVAHELLHVLGAVPAAAPNVCPASPGHVCDSPADLLYPTVTSRQALAGSVLDAGRDDYYGHTGLWSDAQDSPFLERLDGADRAAPAPPADLGMRADEGATATLSWQASTDDVGPGGYRLYRDGRLLRSDLRQARGYDVQPAGRPRSTQRARWMRSGT
;
A
#
# COMPACT_ATOMS: atom_id res chain seq x y z
N MET A 1 -31.49 36.18 6.47
CA MET A 1 -30.58 37.34 6.59
C MET A 1 -29.27 36.94 5.93
N ARG A 2 -29.08 37.30 4.66
CA ARG A 2 -28.07 38.28 4.18
C ARG A 2 -26.67 38.10 4.79
N GLY A 3 -25.68 37.87 3.92
CA GLY A 3 -24.40 38.57 4.06
C GLY A 3 -23.13 37.74 3.95
N CYS A 4 -22.71 37.47 2.72
CA CYS A 4 -21.30 37.32 2.37
C CYS A 4 -20.64 38.72 2.40
N LYS A 5 -19.50 38.87 3.11
CA LYS A 5 -18.53 39.99 3.01
C LYS A 5 -17.16 39.41 3.38
N GLN A 6 -16.27 39.14 2.43
CA GLN A 6 -15.26 40.03 1.84
C GLN A 6 -14.23 40.66 2.82
N SER A 7 -12.98 40.25 2.57
CA SER A 7 -11.73 41.04 2.52
C SER A 7 -11.14 41.67 3.79
N ILE A 8 -10.02 41.09 4.27
CA ILE A 8 -8.92 41.82 4.93
C ILE A 8 -7.59 41.31 4.36
N TRP A 9 -7.10 41.99 3.31
CA TRP A 9 -5.68 42.05 2.97
C TRP A 9 -5.41 43.49 2.53
N ARG A 10 -5.01 44.35 3.48
CA ARG A 10 -4.42 45.65 3.18
C ARG A 10 -2.90 45.54 3.28
N ARG A 11 -2.26 46.08 2.25
CA ARG A 11 -0.82 46.24 2.05
C ARG A 11 -0.20 47.02 3.21
N CYS A 12 0.97 46.59 3.67
CA CYS A 12 1.96 47.49 4.29
C CYS A 12 3.18 47.51 3.38
N ALA A 13 3.35 48.65 2.70
CA ALA A 13 4.60 49.08 2.10
C ALA A 13 4.82 50.51 2.59
N GLN A 14 5.88 50.76 3.35
CA GLN A 14 6.76 51.93 3.19
C GLN A 14 7.89 51.97 4.23
N MET A 15 9.10 51.94 3.68
CA MET A 15 10.33 52.67 4.00
C MET A 15 10.44 53.44 5.32
N GLY A 16 11.54 53.18 6.03
CA GLY A 16 12.20 54.11 6.94
C GLY A 16 13.71 53.91 6.86
N SER A 17 14.42 54.85 6.24
CA SER A 17 15.87 54.94 6.16
C SER A 17 16.42 55.59 7.44
N GLY A 18 17.31 54.88 8.14
CA GLY A 18 18.07 55.41 9.28
C GLY A 18 19.48 54.83 9.25
N GLY A 19 20.44 55.63 8.80
CA GLY A 19 21.85 55.27 8.77
C GLY A 19 22.46 55.26 10.17
N THR A 20 23.15 54.18 10.50
CA THR A 20 24.10 54.11 11.61
C THR A 20 25.36 53.40 11.13
N ALA A 21 26.52 53.95 11.52
CA ALA A 21 27.84 53.59 11.02
C ALA A 21 28.24 52.16 11.43
N VAL A 22 28.74 51.39 10.46
CA VAL A 22 29.23 50.02 10.67
C VAL A 22 30.74 50.07 10.90
N LEU A 23 31.19 49.70 12.10
CA LEU A 23 32.58 49.30 12.35
C LEU A 23 32.80 47.93 11.71
N ALA A 24 33.69 47.84 10.72
CA ALA A 24 34.07 46.58 10.09
C ALA A 24 35.09 45.84 10.96
N VAL A 25 34.64 44.82 11.68
CA VAL A 25 35.52 43.80 12.29
C VAL A 25 35.67 42.67 11.27
N LEU A 26 36.88 42.51 10.72
CA LEU A 26 37.23 41.41 9.82
C LEU A 26 37.40 40.11 10.63
N LEU A 27 36.29 39.39 10.84
CA LEU A 27 36.31 37.99 11.25
C LEU A 27 36.47 37.12 10.00
N THR A 28 37.62 36.47 9.86
CA THR A 28 37.82 35.42 8.85
C THR A 28 36.99 34.19 9.24
N LEU A 29 35.75 34.12 8.75
CA LEU A 29 34.97 32.88 8.74
C LEU A 29 35.61 31.90 7.76
N ALA A 30 36.21 30.82 8.27
CA ALA A 30 36.44 29.64 7.47
C ALA A 30 35.06 29.10 7.05
N ALA A 31 34.71 29.25 5.78
CA ALA A 31 33.49 28.67 5.23
C ALA A 31 33.62 27.15 5.25
N LEU A 32 33.00 26.50 6.25
CA LEU A 32 32.69 25.08 6.16
C LEU A 32 31.72 24.92 4.98
N VAL A 33 32.22 24.40 3.88
CA VAL A 33 31.38 23.95 2.77
C VAL A 33 30.60 22.74 3.28
N VAL A 34 29.43 22.98 3.86
CA VAL A 34 28.46 21.92 4.11
C VAL A 34 28.01 21.47 2.73
N SER A 35 28.52 20.32 2.29
CA SER A 35 28.06 19.70 1.05
C SER A 35 26.60 19.33 1.27
N GLU A 36 25.68 20.01 0.60
CA GLU A 36 24.28 19.58 0.56
C GLU A 36 24.26 18.15 0.03
N PRO A 37 23.54 17.22 0.68
CA PRO A 37 23.39 15.88 0.13
C PRO A 37 22.80 16.03 -1.28
N ALA A 38 23.50 15.48 -2.27
CA ALA A 38 23.00 15.48 -3.64
C ALA A 38 21.57 14.91 -3.64
N ALA A 39 20.63 15.68 -4.17
CA ALA A 39 19.24 15.22 -4.29
C ALA A 39 19.24 13.86 -5.00
N SER A 40 18.73 12.83 -4.32
CA SER A 40 18.63 11.48 -4.88
C SER A 40 17.91 11.53 -6.22
N ALA A 41 18.50 10.92 -7.25
CA ALA A 41 17.87 10.85 -8.56
C ALA A 41 16.47 10.19 -8.44
N PRO A 42 15.46 10.68 -9.19
CA PRO A 42 14.11 10.15 -9.10
C PRO A 42 14.10 8.65 -9.42
N THR A 43 13.40 7.88 -8.60
CA THR A 43 13.31 6.42 -8.73
C THR A 43 12.75 6.05 -10.09
N ARG A 44 13.57 5.39 -10.91
CA ARG A 44 13.16 4.90 -12.22
C ARG A 44 12.34 3.62 -12.09
N TRP A 45 11.22 3.55 -12.82
CA TRP A 45 10.51 2.29 -13.03
C TRP A 45 11.21 1.46 -14.11
N CYS A 46 11.53 0.19 -13.82
CA CYS A 46 12.19 -0.72 -14.76
C CYS A 46 11.24 -1.69 -15.46
N GLY A 47 9.94 -1.56 -15.26
CA GLY A 47 8.96 -2.32 -16.03
C GLY A 47 9.07 -2.05 -17.52
N THR A 48 8.93 -3.09 -18.34
CA THR A 48 9.10 -3.01 -19.80
C THR A 48 7.80 -2.79 -20.57
N GLY A 49 6.66 -2.62 -19.88
CA GLY A 49 5.36 -2.33 -20.50
C GLY A 49 4.17 -2.49 -19.55
N ALA A 50 2.97 -2.17 -20.04
CA ALA A 50 1.72 -2.39 -19.32
C ALA A 50 1.34 -3.88 -19.32
N ALA A 51 1.02 -4.45 -18.16
CA ALA A 51 0.32 -5.73 -18.09
C ALA A 51 -1.17 -5.49 -17.80
N GLY A 52 -2.04 -6.34 -18.34
CA GLY A 52 -3.48 -6.30 -18.05
C GLY A 52 -3.89 -7.09 -16.80
N ALA A 53 -2.93 -7.77 -16.17
CA ALA A 53 -3.11 -8.60 -14.98
C ALA A 53 -1.80 -8.61 -14.18
N ASP A 54 -1.93 -9.00 -12.92
CA ASP A 54 -0.84 -9.28 -11.98
C ASP A 54 0.18 -10.26 -12.57
N ARG A 55 1.46 -9.87 -12.65
CA ARG A 55 2.52 -10.68 -13.25
C ARG A 55 3.07 -11.67 -12.24
N ARG A 56 3.01 -12.94 -12.60
CA ARG A 56 3.63 -14.02 -11.84
C ARG A 56 4.97 -14.45 -12.44
N PRO A 57 5.92 -14.95 -11.62
CA PRO A 57 5.87 -14.98 -10.15
C PRO A 57 6.21 -13.60 -9.53
N ASP A 58 5.68 -13.37 -8.32
CA ASP A 58 6.06 -12.26 -7.44
C ASP A 58 7.50 -12.51 -6.94
N VAL A 59 8.27 -11.44 -6.71
CA VAL A 59 9.64 -11.54 -6.17
C VAL A 59 9.64 -12.02 -4.72
N ALA A 60 8.67 -11.57 -3.93
CA ALA A 60 8.53 -11.93 -2.53
C ALA A 60 7.22 -12.70 -2.31
N ASN A 61 7.29 -13.80 -1.57
CA ASN A 61 6.12 -14.63 -1.31
C ASN A 61 5.28 -14.06 -0.16
N GLY A 62 3.98 -14.31 -0.16
CA GLY A 62 3.08 -13.91 0.93
C GLY A 62 2.34 -12.60 0.67
N PRO A 63 1.72 -12.02 1.71
CA PRO A 63 0.84 -10.87 1.54
C PRO A 63 1.58 -9.64 1.01
N SER A 64 1.01 -8.97 0.02
CA SER A 64 1.61 -7.79 -0.62
C SER A 64 0.55 -6.82 -1.13
N ILE A 65 0.97 -5.58 -1.37
CA ILE A 65 0.15 -4.50 -1.92
C ILE A 65 0.40 -4.45 -3.43
N HIS A 66 -0.57 -4.95 -4.20
CA HIS A 66 -0.55 -4.88 -5.66
C HIS A 66 -1.05 -3.53 -6.14
N VAL A 67 -0.32 -2.90 -7.06
CA VAL A 67 -0.63 -1.55 -7.53
C VAL A 67 -1.25 -1.61 -8.91
N ILE A 68 -2.36 -0.90 -9.08
CA ILE A 68 -3.14 -0.86 -10.31
C ILE A 68 -3.26 0.59 -10.77
N TYR A 69 -2.80 0.88 -11.97
CA TYR A 69 -3.27 2.04 -12.72
C TYR A 69 -4.56 1.65 -13.45
N ALA A 70 -5.68 2.20 -13.01
CA ALA A 70 -6.98 2.01 -13.62
C ALA A 70 -7.40 3.29 -14.33
N TYR A 71 -8.00 3.18 -15.51
CA TYR A 71 -8.49 4.36 -16.24
C TYR A 71 -9.87 4.11 -16.83
N SER A 72 -10.62 5.19 -17.04
CA SER A 72 -11.89 5.19 -17.76
C SER A 72 -12.00 6.44 -18.62
N GLY A 73 -12.72 6.36 -19.73
CA GLY A 73 -12.94 7.51 -20.61
C GLY A 73 -11.68 7.97 -21.36
N ALA A 74 -11.08 9.09 -20.94
CA ALA A 74 -10.20 10.00 -21.70
C ALA A 74 -8.80 9.45 -22.14
N GLY A 75 -8.69 8.13 -22.34
CA GLY A 75 -7.53 7.46 -22.89
C GLY A 75 -6.58 6.89 -21.85
N ASP A 76 -5.76 5.94 -22.29
CA ASP A 76 -4.71 5.30 -21.50
C ASP A 76 -3.51 6.25 -21.35
N ARG A 77 -3.25 6.72 -20.12
CA ARG A 77 -2.06 7.54 -19.78
C ARG A 77 -1.05 6.77 -18.93
N PHE A 78 -1.03 5.44 -19.03
CA PHE A 78 -0.15 4.60 -18.24
C PHE A 78 1.33 4.97 -18.35
N ARG A 79 1.82 5.34 -19.54
CA ARG A 79 3.23 5.74 -19.73
C ARG A 79 3.60 7.01 -18.98
N GLU A 80 2.64 7.92 -18.79
CA GLU A 80 2.81 9.13 -17.97
C GLU A 80 2.76 8.79 -16.48
N TRP A 81 1.81 7.95 -16.08
CA TRP A 81 1.51 7.67 -14.68
C TRP A 81 2.45 6.65 -14.03
N ALA A 82 2.91 5.64 -14.75
CA ALA A 82 3.76 4.60 -14.18
C ALA A 82 5.03 5.15 -13.47
N PRO A 83 5.84 6.06 -14.08
CA PRO A 83 6.97 6.64 -13.36
C PRO A 83 6.55 7.56 -12.19
N ARG A 84 5.39 8.22 -12.26
CA ARG A 84 4.88 9.04 -11.14
C ARG A 84 4.45 8.17 -9.96
N ILE A 85 3.73 7.08 -10.21
CA ILE A 85 3.33 6.10 -9.19
C ILE A 85 4.57 5.54 -8.50
N VAL A 86 5.59 5.12 -9.25
CA VAL A 86 6.84 4.62 -8.67
C VAL A 86 7.56 5.70 -7.84
N GLY A 87 7.54 6.95 -8.28
CA GLY A 87 8.06 8.08 -7.50
C GLY A 87 7.29 8.30 -6.20
N ASP A 88 5.96 8.28 -6.26
CA ASP A 88 5.08 8.41 -5.09
C ASP A 88 5.38 7.32 -4.05
N LEU A 89 5.43 6.06 -4.50
CA LEU A 89 5.64 4.92 -3.60
C LEU A 89 7.07 4.88 -3.04
N ALA A 90 8.06 5.41 -3.76
CA ALA A 90 9.42 5.55 -3.24
C ALA A 90 9.49 6.63 -2.15
N GLU A 91 8.77 7.75 -2.31
CA GLU A 91 8.64 8.77 -1.26
C GLU A 91 7.92 8.20 -0.03
N ILE A 92 6.84 7.45 -0.24
CA ILE A 92 6.07 6.83 0.85
C ILE A 92 6.92 5.78 1.58
N ASP A 93 7.63 4.90 0.88
CA ASP A 93 8.54 3.92 1.51
C ASP A 93 9.63 4.62 2.34
N SER A 94 10.25 5.67 1.78
CA SER A 94 11.27 6.45 2.49
C SER A 94 10.70 7.17 3.71
N TRP A 95 9.54 7.81 3.58
CA TRP A 95 8.89 8.50 4.69
C TRP A 95 8.47 7.51 5.77
N TRP A 96 7.86 6.38 5.39
CA TRP A 96 7.39 5.37 6.34
C TRP A 96 8.54 4.79 7.17
N ARG A 97 9.67 4.46 6.52
CA ARG A 97 10.89 3.98 7.19
C ARG A 97 11.50 5.03 8.12
N ALA A 98 11.32 6.31 7.82
CA ALA A 98 11.74 7.39 8.71
C ALA A 98 10.81 7.53 9.93
N GLN A 99 9.53 7.20 9.79
CA GLN A 99 8.56 7.16 10.90
C GLN A 99 8.71 5.90 11.76
N ASP A 100 8.97 4.75 11.13
CA ASP A 100 9.22 3.45 11.77
C ASP A 100 10.28 2.68 10.98
N SER A 101 11.49 2.57 11.54
CA SER A 101 12.60 1.87 10.90
C SER A 101 12.44 0.34 10.87
N THR A 102 11.46 -0.21 11.59
CA THR A 102 11.22 -1.65 11.72
C THR A 102 10.20 -2.18 10.73
N ARG A 103 9.46 -1.30 10.03
CA ARG A 103 8.39 -1.67 9.10
C ARG A 103 8.47 -0.86 7.82
N ALA A 104 7.97 -1.45 6.74
CA ALA A 104 7.69 -0.74 5.49
C ALA A 104 6.51 -1.35 4.74
N PRO A 105 5.75 -0.57 3.94
CA PRO A 105 4.74 -1.12 3.04
C PRO A 105 5.32 -2.19 2.11
N ARG A 106 4.68 -3.36 2.10
CA ARG A 106 5.14 -4.51 1.31
C ARG A 106 4.52 -4.49 -0.08
N PHE A 107 5.13 -3.74 -0.99
CA PHE A 107 4.67 -3.69 -2.38
C PHE A 107 4.91 -5.00 -3.14
N ASP A 108 4.02 -5.27 -4.08
CA ASP A 108 4.18 -6.36 -5.03
C ASP A 108 5.23 -6.02 -6.09
N LEU A 109 6.22 -6.89 -6.25
CA LEU A 109 7.37 -6.66 -7.11
C LEU A 109 7.52 -7.80 -8.11
N HIS A 110 7.99 -7.48 -9.31
CA HIS A 110 8.35 -8.45 -10.34
C HIS A 110 9.84 -8.40 -10.66
N GLY A 111 10.39 -9.46 -11.27
CA GLY A 111 11.82 -9.64 -11.54
C GLY A 111 12.44 -8.70 -12.59
N PHE A 112 12.10 -7.41 -12.59
CA PHE A 112 12.67 -6.41 -13.47
C PHE A 112 14.14 -6.11 -13.08
N PRO A 113 15.03 -5.85 -14.06
CA PRO A 113 16.43 -5.51 -13.82
C PRO A 113 16.54 -4.05 -13.31
N CYS A 114 16.30 -3.85 -12.02
CA CYS A 114 16.27 -2.54 -11.39
C CYS A 114 17.18 -2.47 -10.16
N ALA A 115 17.87 -1.34 -10.01
CA ALA A 115 18.73 -1.09 -8.84
C ALA A 115 17.92 -0.77 -7.58
N SER A 116 16.78 -0.07 -7.72
CA SER A 116 15.88 0.23 -6.60
C SER A 116 14.82 -0.85 -6.43
N THR A 117 14.48 -1.18 -5.18
CA THR A 117 13.41 -2.14 -4.86
C THR A 117 12.08 -1.68 -5.42
N VAL A 118 11.67 -0.43 -5.16
CA VAL A 118 10.41 0.14 -5.66
C VAL A 118 10.42 0.30 -7.19
N GLY A 119 11.58 0.43 -7.83
CA GLY A 119 11.68 0.42 -9.29
C GLY A 119 11.28 -0.91 -9.94
N ARG A 120 11.23 -2.00 -9.15
CA ARG A 120 10.73 -3.34 -9.54
C ARG A 120 9.22 -3.52 -9.35
N LEU A 121 8.48 -2.46 -8.98
CA LEU A 121 7.04 -2.51 -8.78
C LEU A 121 6.33 -3.24 -9.92
N ASP A 122 5.55 -4.27 -9.58
CA ASP A 122 4.61 -4.83 -10.53
C ASP A 122 3.37 -3.95 -10.60
N LEU A 123 3.28 -3.21 -11.71
CA LEU A 123 2.22 -2.26 -11.95
C LEU A 123 1.30 -2.79 -13.06
N THR A 124 0.05 -3.02 -12.69
CA THR A 124 -0.99 -3.48 -13.61
C THR A 124 -1.76 -2.30 -14.19
N ARG A 125 -2.11 -2.39 -15.47
CA ARG A 125 -2.90 -1.40 -16.20
C ARG A 125 -4.27 -1.99 -16.56
N VAL A 126 -5.33 -1.36 -16.08
CA VAL A 126 -6.72 -1.80 -16.32
C VAL A 126 -7.55 -0.69 -16.96
N GLN A 127 -8.27 -1.02 -18.03
CA GLN A 127 -9.37 -0.19 -18.51
C GLN A 127 -10.67 -0.61 -17.81
N LEU A 128 -11.29 0.33 -17.08
CA LEU A 128 -12.61 0.16 -16.50
C LEU A 128 -13.66 0.68 -17.47
N ARG A 129 -14.62 -0.19 -17.82
CA ARG A 129 -15.65 0.05 -18.85
C ARG A 129 -17.03 0.28 -18.24
N ARG A 130 -17.26 -0.18 -17.01
CA ARG A 130 -18.57 -0.13 -16.34
C ARG A 130 -18.64 0.95 -15.28
N VAL A 131 -17.51 1.53 -14.88
CA VAL A 131 -17.49 2.73 -14.02
C VAL A 131 -18.01 3.90 -14.87
N GLY A 132 -19.22 4.37 -14.52
CA GLY A 132 -19.98 5.34 -15.31
C GLY A 132 -19.24 6.65 -15.58
N GLY A 133 -19.71 7.37 -16.61
CA GLY A 133 -19.19 8.69 -16.97
C GLY A 133 -19.35 9.73 -15.85
N ALA A 134 -18.96 10.98 -16.14
CA ALA A 134 -18.83 12.11 -15.20
C ALA A 134 -20.02 12.42 -14.27
N SER A 135 -21.17 11.74 -14.41
CA SER A 135 -22.37 11.87 -13.59
C SER A 135 -22.51 10.84 -12.46
N ALA A 136 -21.61 9.86 -12.33
CA ALA A 136 -21.68 8.91 -11.21
C ALA A 136 -21.29 9.63 -9.90
N ALA A 137 -22.22 9.70 -8.94
CA ALA A 137 -21.95 10.20 -7.60
C ALA A 137 -20.70 9.51 -7.02
N GLN A 138 -19.85 10.24 -6.31
CA GLN A 138 -18.57 9.70 -5.82
C GLN A 138 -18.75 8.53 -4.85
N SER A 139 -19.81 8.55 -4.04
CA SER A 139 -20.24 7.40 -3.21
C SER A 139 -20.55 6.14 -4.03
N ALA A 140 -20.83 6.26 -5.33
CA ALA A 140 -21.01 5.15 -6.25
C ALA A 140 -19.74 4.81 -7.05
N ALA A 141 -18.77 5.74 -7.18
CA ALA A 141 -17.56 5.53 -7.96
C ALA A 141 -16.67 4.44 -7.33
N PHE A 142 -16.33 4.59 -6.05
CA PHE A 142 -15.53 3.62 -5.30
C PHE A 142 -16.10 2.19 -5.37
N PRO A 143 -17.36 1.92 -4.97
CA PRO A 143 -17.91 0.57 -5.03
C PRO A 143 -18.08 0.06 -6.47
N SER A 144 -18.22 0.93 -7.48
CA SER A 144 -18.26 0.49 -8.88
C SER A 144 -16.88 0.05 -9.39
N ILE A 145 -15.83 0.78 -9.05
CA ILE A 145 -14.43 0.43 -9.36
C ILE A 145 -14.12 -0.95 -8.75
N LEU A 146 -14.42 -1.14 -7.47
CA LEU A 146 -14.16 -2.41 -6.78
C LEU A 146 -14.96 -3.57 -7.39
N ARG A 147 -16.26 -3.36 -7.69
CA ARG A 147 -17.07 -4.39 -8.35
C ARG A 147 -16.50 -4.80 -9.70
N GLU A 148 -16.04 -3.85 -10.51
CA GLU A 148 -15.47 -4.19 -11.82
C GLU A 148 -14.14 -4.92 -11.69
N LEU A 149 -13.21 -4.43 -10.86
CA LEU A 149 -11.90 -5.04 -10.62
C LEU A 149 -12.02 -6.49 -10.10
N THR A 150 -12.96 -6.75 -9.20
CA THR A 150 -13.16 -8.08 -8.59
C THR A 150 -13.96 -9.04 -9.48
N SER A 151 -14.66 -8.53 -10.50
CA SER A 151 -15.47 -9.31 -11.44
C SER A 151 -14.64 -9.88 -12.60
N ALA A 152 -15.15 -10.93 -13.25
CA ALA A 152 -14.55 -11.42 -14.49
C ALA A 152 -14.68 -10.36 -15.62
N PRO A 153 -13.65 -10.20 -16.47
CA PRO A 153 -12.45 -11.03 -16.57
C PRO A 153 -11.26 -10.60 -15.69
N LEU A 154 -11.36 -9.50 -14.93
CA LEU A 154 -10.23 -8.92 -14.18
C LEU A 154 -9.88 -9.72 -12.92
N ALA A 155 -10.89 -10.09 -12.13
CA ALA A 155 -10.78 -11.02 -11.00
C ALA A 155 -9.67 -10.71 -9.96
N PHE A 156 -9.42 -9.43 -9.66
CA PHE A 156 -8.52 -8.99 -8.57
C PHE A 156 -9.15 -9.30 -7.21
N ARG A 157 -9.03 -10.55 -6.75
CA ARG A 157 -9.64 -11.07 -5.51
C ARG A 157 -8.73 -12.02 -4.73
N ASP A 158 -7.42 -11.96 -4.97
CA ASP A 158 -6.44 -12.77 -4.25
C ASP A 158 -6.50 -12.47 -2.73
N PRO A 159 -6.73 -13.47 -1.86
CA PRO A 159 -6.74 -13.32 -0.41
C PRO A 159 -5.40 -12.85 0.17
N HIS A 160 -4.32 -12.83 -0.60
CA HIS A 160 -3.00 -12.36 -0.18
C HIS A 160 -2.60 -11.03 -0.83
N LYS A 161 -3.54 -10.31 -1.46
CA LYS A 161 -3.29 -8.98 -2.01
C LYS A 161 -4.21 -7.91 -1.41
N LEU A 162 -3.61 -6.79 -1.03
CA LEU A 162 -4.31 -5.50 -0.99
C LEU A 162 -4.13 -4.83 -2.34
N TYR A 163 -5.10 -4.04 -2.78
CA TYR A 163 -5.02 -3.34 -4.05
C TYR A 163 -4.94 -1.83 -3.85
N LEU A 164 -3.84 -1.22 -4.26
CA LEU A 164 -3.71 0.23 -4.33
C LEU A 164 -3.99 0.68 -5.78
N VAL A 165 -5.09 1.38 -5.98
CA VAL A 165 -5.61 1.72 -7.30
C VAL A 165 -5.44 3.22 -7.55
N TYR A 166 -4.58 3.59 -8.48
CA TYR A 166 -4.54 4.93 -9.04
C TYR A 166 -5.60 5.01 -10.14
N TYR A 167 -6.74 5.63 -9.86
CA TYR A 167 -7.86 5.74 -10.78
C TYR A 167 -7.83 7.06 -11.56
N ASP A 168 -7.49 6.95 -12.83
CA ASP A 168 -7.47 7.99 -13.85
C ASP A 168 -8.80 8.03 -14.63
N GLY A 169 -9.85 8.47 -13.95
CA GLY A 169 -11.16 8.70 -14.54
C GLY A 169 -11.86 9.90 -13.89
N ALA A 170 -12.83 10.47 -14.60
CA ALA A 170 -13.63 11.56 -14.04
C ALA A 170 -14.51 11.04 -12.89
N THR A 171 -14.73 11.88 -11.87
CA THR A 171 -15.68 11.64 -10.79
C THR A 171 -16.56 12.87 -10.59
N ALA A 172 -17.73 12.71 -9.97
CA ALA A 172 -18.66 13.83 -9.76
C ALA A 172 -18.22 14.86 -8.70
N SER A 173 -17.16 14.60 -7.92
CA SER A 173 -16.66 15.54 -6.92
C SER A 173 -15.14 15.62 -6.96
N ALA A 174 -14.63 16.84 -7.13
CA ALA A 174 -13.19 17.13 -7.17
C ALA A 174 -12.55 17.24 -5.78
N GLN A 175 -13.31 17.10 -4.69
CA GLN A 175 -12.84 17.40 -3.32
C GLN A 175 -12.42 16.18 -2.49
N ILE A 176 -12.78 14.97 -2.92
CA ILE A 176 -12.31 13.73 -2.27
C ILE A 176 -11.15 13.18 -3.09
N CYS A 177 -10.00 13.08 -2.45
CA CYS A 177 -8.73 12.76 -3.08
C CYS A 177 -8.52 11.24 -3.22
N GLY A 178 -9.11 10.46 -2.31
CA GLY A 178 -9.06 9.01 -2.31
C GLY A 178 -10.17 8.40 -1.45
N THR A 179 -10.22 7.07 -1.43
CA THR A 179 -11.04 6.29 -0.50
C THR A 179 -10.39 4.93 -0.28
N GLY A 180 -10.04 4.63 0.97
CA GLY A 180 -9.67 3.32 1.47
C GLY A 180 -10.86 2.67 2.18
N SER A 181 -10.94 1.35 2.11
CA SER A 181 -11.91 0.62 2.94
C SER A 181 -11.40 -0.76 3.30
N GLU A 182 -12.11 -1.40 4.23
CA GLU A 182 -11.93 -2.80 4.61
C GLU A 182 -12.14 -3.79 3.43
N ALA A 183 -12.68 -3.34 2.28
CA ALA A 183 -12.81 -4.14 1.06
C ALA A 183 -11.46 -4.44 0.36
N ARG A 184 -10.34 -4.29 1.09
CA ARG A 184 -8.98 -4.68 0.68
C ARG A 184 -8.43 -3.88 -0.50
N ALA A 185 -8.94 -2.66 -0.67
CA ALA A 185 -8.49 -1.78 -1.72
C ALA A 185 -8.59 -0.30 -1.31
N ALA A 186 -7.58 0.47 -1.72
CA ALA A 186 -7.55 1.92 -1.68
C ALA A 186 -7.64 2.43 -3.11
N VAL A 187 -8.49 3.43 -3.35
CA VAL A 187 -8.61 4.07 -4.66
C VAL A 187 -8.22 5.54 -4.52
N ILE A 188 -7.20 5.94 -5.27
CA ILE A 188 -6.71 7.32 -5.36
C ILE A 188 -7.27 7.94 -6.63
N PHE A 189 -8.09 8.98 -6.48
CA PHE A 189 -8.73 9.67 -7.60
C PHE A 189 -7.77 10.73 -8.15
N VAL A 190 -6.87 10.34 -9.07
CA VAL A 190 -5.74 11.20 -9.46
C VAL A 190 -6.13 12.53 -10.13
N ARG A 191 -7.35 12.61 -10.69
CA ARG A 191 -7.91 13.85 -11.27
C ARG A 191 -8.55 14.78 -10.25
N ASN A 192 -8.71 14.33 -9.01
CA ASN A 192 -9.32 15.11 -7.94
C ASN A 192 -8.25 15.83 -7.13
N CYS A 193 -8.67 16.89 -6.42
CA CYS A 193 -7.82 17.68 -5.53
C CYS A 193 -6.58 18.31 -6.20
N GLY A 194 -6.51 18.34 -7.54
CA GLY A 194 -5.32 18.79 -8.27
C GLY A 194 -4.13 17.83 -8.18
N GLN A 195 -4.36 16.58 -7.77
CA GLN A 195 -3.30 15.58 -7.57
C GLN A 195 -2.46 15.29 -8.82
N GLU A 196 -2.94 15.58 -10.03
CA GLU A 196 -2.13 15.43 -11.26
C GLU A 196 -0.86 16.30 -11.24
N THR A 197 -0.95 17.49 -10.64
CA THR A 197 0.14 18.48 -10.59
C THR A 197 0.69 18.69 -9.18
N ASN A 198 -0.04 18.25 -8.15
CA ASN A 198 0.38 18.35 -6.76
C ASN A 198 0.91 17.01 -6.23
N HIS A 199 2.22 16.80 -6.39
CA HIS A 199 2.92 15.59 -5.96
C HIS A 199 2.78 15.34 -4.46
N GLY A 200 3.05 16.35 -3.62
CA GLY A 200 3.03 16.19 -2.15
C GLY A 200 1.64 15.86 -1.59
N LEU A 201 0.57 16.44 -2.16
CA LEU A 201 -0.79 16.07 -1.79
C LEU A 201 -1.13 14.64 -2.25
N ARG A 202 -0.64 14.23 -3.42
CA ARG A 202 -0.88 12.88 -3.95
C ARG A 202 -0.20 11.82 -3.09
N THR A 203 1.05 12.01 -2.69
CA THR A 203 1.75 11.06 -1.79
C THR A 203 1.09 10.99 -0.42
N LEU A 204 0.64 12.12 0.11
CA LEU A 204 -0.13 12.18 1.36
C LEU A 204 -1.43 11.36 1.24
N ALA A 205 -2.24 11.62 0.20
CA ALA A 205 -3.49 10.89 -0.01
C ALA A 205 -3.25 9.38 -0.16
N VAL A 206 -2.21 8.98 -0.90
CA VAL A 206 -1.86 7.56 -1.07
C VAL A 206 -1.52 6.90 0.27
N ALA A 207 -0.68 7.53 1.09
CA ALA A 207 -0.31 6.99 2.40
C ALA A 207 -1.51 6.92 3.35
N HIS A 208 -2.35 7.97 3.34
CA HIS A 208 -3.57 8.06 4.13
C HIS A 208 -4.54 6.91 3.79
N GLU A 209 -4.91 6.76 2.52
CA GLU A 209 -5.85 5.69 2.13
C GLU A 209 -5.23 4.30 2.30
N LEU A 210 -3.90 4.17 2.18
CA LEU A 210 -3.23 2.90 2.42
C LEU A 210 -3.41 2.44 3.87
N LEU A 211 -3.29 3.34 4.84
CA LEU A 211 -3.55 3.04 6.25
C LEU A 211 -4.98 2.54 6.50
N HIS A 212 -5.97 3.12 5.82
CA HIS A 212 -7.35 2.60 5.89
C HIS A 212 -7.48 1.15 5.46
N VAL A 213 -6.75 0.74 4.43
CA VAL A 213 -6.77 -0.65 3.96
C VAL A 213 -5.94 -1.56 4.88
N LEU A 214 -4.98 -1.01 5.61
CA LEU A 214 -4.23 -1.73 6.65
C LEU A 214 -5.03 -1.91 7.95
N GLY A 215 -6.20 -1.29 8.08
CA GLY A 215 -7.13 -1.45 9.21
C GLY A 215 -7.21 -0.25 10.16
N ALA A 216 -6.57 0.87 9.83
CA ALA A 216 -6.67 2.10 10.61
C ALA A 216 -7.87 2.96 10.15
N VAL A 217 -8.56 3.73 10.98
CA VAL A 217 -8.51 3.76 12.44
C VAL A 217 -9.57 2.80 12.97
N PRO A 218 -9.23 1.84 13.85
CA PRO A 218 -10.23 0.93 14.41
C PRO A 218 -11.18 1.69 15.34
N ALA A 219 -12.44 1.26 15.42
CA ALA A 219 -13.46 1.94 16.23
C ALA A 219 -13.15 2.00 17.74
N ALA A 220 -12.25 1.14 18.22
CA ALA A 220 -11.80 1.10 19.60
C ALA A 220 -10.61 2.02 19.91
N ALA A 221 -10.02 2.65 18.89
CA ALA A 221 -8.95 3.60 19.07
C ALA A 221 -9.42 4.81 19.90
N PRO A 222 -8.54 5.43 20.69
CA PRO A 222 -8.78 6.76 21.22
C PRO A 222 -8.85 7.81 20.09
N ASN A 223 -9.16 9.06 20.47
CA ASN A 223 -9.12 10.25 19.61
C ASN A 223 -9.94 10.22 18.30
N VAL A 224 -10.75 9.18 18.06
CA VAL A 224 -11.60 9.06 16.88
C VAL A 224 -12.53 10.26 16.75
N CYS A 225 -12.49 10.90 15.58
CA CYS A 225 -13.32 12.04 15.26
C CYS A 225 -14.82 11.66 15.30
N PRO A 226 -15.65 12.26 16.18
CA PRO A 226 -17.07 11.91 16.25
C PRO A 226 -17.85 12.14 14.95
N ALA A 227 -17.44 13.14 14.16
CA ALA A 227 -18.07 13.50 12.90
C ALA A 227 -17.44 12.85 11.66
N SER A 228 -16.32 12.14 11.82
CA SER A 228 -15.58 11.51 10.72
C SER A 228 -15.01 10.16 11.17
N PRO A 229 -15.85 9.12 11.34
CA PRO A 229 -15.37 7.79 11.71
C PRO A 229 -14.24 7.30 10.79
N GLY A 230 -13.27 6.61 11.37
CA GLY A 230 -12.06 6.18 10.67
C GLY A 230 -10.93 7.22 10.65
N HIS A 231 -11.10 8.38 11.30
CA HIS A 231 -10.08 9.43 11.42
C HIS A 231 -9.86 9.82 12.88
N VAL A 232 -8.74 10.49 13.17
CA VAL A 232 -8.37 11.00 14.51
C VAL A 232 -8.27 12.52 14.52
N CYS A 233 -8.57 13.13 15.68
CA CYS A 233 -8.83 14.58 15.79
C CYS A 233 -7.99 15.29 16.85
N ASP A 234 -7.08 14.60 17.51
CA ASP A 234 -6.19 15.10 18.54
C ASP A 234 -5.01 15.90 17.97
N SER A 235 -4.50 15.54 16.78
CA SER A 235 -3.36 16.20 16.14
C SER A 235 -3.58 16.50 14.65
N PRO A 236 -3.45 17.76 14.20
CA PRO A 236 -3.54 18.13 12.78
C PRO A 236 -2.33 17.68 11.94
N ALA A 237 -1.26 17.19 12.57
CA ALA A 237 -0.11 16.59 11.88
C ALA A 237 -0.28 15.08 11.65
N ASP A 238 -1.27 14.46 12.31
CA ASP A 238 -1.57 13.05 12.14
C ASP A 238 -1.95 12.74 10.68
N LEU A 239 -1.44 11.62 10.15
CA LEU A 239 -1.70 11.23 8.76
C LEU A 239 -3.19 10.99 8.52
N LEU A 240 -3.93 10.47 9.51
CA LEU A 240 -5.38 10.22 9.45
C LEU A 240 -6.21 11.35 10.07
N TYR A 241 -5.66 12.58 10.12
CA TYR A 241 -6.47 13.77 10.38
C TYR A 241 -7.52 13.97 9.27
N PRO A 242 -8.79 14.31 9.57
CA PRO A 242 -9.91 14.25 8.61
C PRO A 242 -9.89 15.34 7.53
N THR A 243 -8.93 16.25 7.55
CA THR A 243 -8.87 17.33 6.57
C THR A 243 -7.46 17.51 6.03
N VAL A 244 -7.38 17.64 4.71
CA VAL A 244 -6.15 17.91 3.98
C VAL A 244 -6.33 19.15 3.12
N THR A 245 -5.26 19.92 2.98
CA THR A 245 -5.21 21.14 2.17
C THR A 245 -4.18 20.99 1.07
N SER A 246 -4.32 21.76 -0.01
CA SER A 246 -3.38 21.69 -1.14
C SER A 246 -1.94 22.12 -0.80
N ARG A 247 -1.68 22.66 0.40
CA ARG A 247 -0.35 23.05 0.87
C ARG A 247 0.33 21.97 1.70
N GLN A 248 -0.39 20.96 2.15
CA GLN A 248 0.19 19.85 2.92
C GLN A 248 0.90 18.87 1.97
N ALA A 249 1.94 18.24 2.51
CA ALA A 249 2.71 17.19 1.85
C ALA A 249 3.05 16.12 2.87
N LEU A 250 3.25 14.88 2.42
CA LEU A 250 3.52 13.73 3.28
C LEU A 250 4.69 13.99 4.25
N ALA A 251 5.75 14.67 3.80
CA ALA A 251 6.92 14.98 4.62
C ALA A 251 6.61 15.80 5.90
N GLY A 252 5.48 16.53 5.93
CA GLY A 252 5.03 17.29 7.10
C GLY A 252 4.07 16.53 8.01
N SER A 253 3.69 15.31 7.66
CA SER A 253 2.78 14.46 8.42
C SER A 253 3.54 13.49 9.33
N VAL A 254 2.86 13.04 10.38
CA VAL A 254 3.31 12.01 11.33
C VAL A 254 2.45 10.77 11.12
N LEU A 255 3.07 9.58 11.14
CA LEU A 255 2.37 8.33 10.82
C LEU A 255 1.21 8.02 11.76
N ASP A 256 1.39 8.26 13.05
CA ASP A 256 0.38 8.20 14.12
C ASP A 256 0.92 9.12 15.23
N ALA A 257 0.21 10.22 15.48
CA ALA A 257 0.61 11.25 16.40
C ALA A 257 0.42 10.77 17.84
N GLY A 258 1.51 10.44 18.52
CA GLY A 258 1.45 9.92 19.89
C GLY A 258 1.58 8.40 19.96
N ARG A 259 1.43 7.69 18.83
CA ARG A 259 1.53 6.22 18.77
C ARG A 259 0.49 5.58 19.70
N ASP A 260 -0.73 6.11 19.69
CA ASP A 260 -1.78 5.73 20.62
C ASP A 260 -3.11 5.43 19.96
N ASP A 261 -3.25 5.60 18.63
CA ASP A 261 -4.53 5.40 17.94
C ASP A 261 -4.58 4.13 17.11
N TYR A 262 -3.66 3.96 16.15
CA TYR A 262 -3.80 2.90 15.14
C TYR A 262 -2.47 2.31 14.65
N TYR A 263 -1.32 2.83 15.07
CA TYR A 263 -0.02 2.35 14.64
C TYR A 263 1.04 2.42 15.74
N GLY A 264 1.55 1.27 16.15
CA GLY A 264 2.69 1.14 17.07
C GLY A 264 2.35 1.50 18.50
N HIS A 265 1.12 1.20 18.91
CA HIS A 265 0.58 1.52 20.24
C HIS A 265 0.60 0.31 21.18
N THR A 266 0.43 0.54 22.47
CA THR A 266 0.33 -0.53 23.49
C THR A 266 -1.11 -0.94 23.83
N GLY A 267 -2.09 -0.43 23.08
CA GLY A 267 -3.51 -0.76 23.23
C GLY A 267 -3.83 -2.23 22.94
N LEU A 268 -5.02 -2.68 23.35
CA LEU A 268 -5.50 -4.05 23.14
C LEU A 268 -6.32 -4.23 21.84
N TRP A 269 -6.52 -3.17 21.07
CA TRP A 269 -7.21 -3.22 19.79
C TRP A 269 -6.23 -3.47 18.64
N SER A 270 -6.75 -3.65 17.43
CA SER A 270 -5.94 -3.96 16.25
C SER A 270 -4.97 -2.82 15.93
N ASP A 271 -3.70 -3.18 15.78
CA ASP A 271 -2.63 -2.26 15.39
C ASP A 271 -2.28 -2.46 13.92
N ALA A 272 -2.25 -1.39 13.12
CA ALA A 272 -1.87 -1.45 11.71
C ALA A 272 -0.39 -1.84 11.53
N GLN A 273 0.47 -1.63 12.54
CA GLN A 273 1.87 -2.08 12.56
C GLN A 273 2.01 -3.61 12.47
N ASP A 274 1.00 -4.35 12.93
CA ASP A 274 0.94 -5.82 12.89
C ASP A 274 0.40 -6.37 11.55
N SER A 275 0.05 -5.49 10.61
CA SER A 275 -0.50 -5.90 9.32
C SER A 275 0.50 -6.76 8.55
N PRO A 276 0.08 -7.91 7.99
CA PRO A 276 0.98 -8.77 7.20
C PRO A 276 1.37 -8.15 5.85
N PHE A 277 0.76 -7.02 5.49
CA PHE A 277 1.09 -6.22 4.32
C PHE A 277 2.18 -5.17 4.59
N LEU A 278 2.78 -5.21 5.79
CA LEU A 278 4.02 -4.54 6.12
C LEU A 278 5.15 -5.57 6.21
N GLU A 279 6.27 -5.26 5.58
CA GLU A 279 7.51 -6.01 5.72
C GLU A 279 8.15 -5.68 7.07
N ARG A 280 8.61 -6.70 7.82
CA ARG A 280 9.44 -6.48 9.00
C ARG A 280 10.90 -6.34 8.60
N LEU A 281 11.54 -5.27 9.06
CA LEU A 281 12.91 -4.90 8.69
C LEU A 281 13.93 -5.18 9.81
N ASP A 282 13.42 -5.32 11.03
CA ASP A 282 14.13 -5.59 12.29
C ASP A 282 14.35 -7.09 12.56
N GLY A 283 13.80 -7.95 11.72
CA GLY A 283 14.01 -9.40 11.75
C GLY A 283 15.06 -9.89 10.74
N ALA A 284 15.63 -11.07 11.03
CA ALA A 284 16.32 -11.88 10.01
C ALA A 284 15.33 -12.47 8.99
N ASP A 285 14.08 -12.67 9.41
CA ASP A 285 12.92 -13.05 8.60
C ASP A 285 12.26 -11.79 8.03
N ARG A 286 12.41 -11.60 6.72
CA ARG A 286 12.01 -10.45 5.91
C ARG A 286 11.09 -10.83 4.75
N ALA A 287 11.02 -12.10 4.40
CA ALA A 287 10.14 -12.63 3.37
C ALA A 287 9.35 -13.82 3.92
N ALA A 288 8.09 -13.97 3.50
CA ALA A 288 7.39 -15.21 3.81
C ALA A 288 7.99 -16.37 2.98
N PRO A 289 7.83 -17.63 3.43
CA PRO A 289 8.29 -18.78 2.66
C PRO A 289 7.64 -18.85 1.28
N ALA A 290 8.39 -19.31 0.29
CA ALA A 290 7.85 -19.67 -1.01
C ALA A 290 6.79 -20.76 -0.89
N PRO A 291 5.77 -20.82 -1.77
CA PRO A 291 4.97 -22.02 -1.89
C PRO A 291 5.89 -23.22 -2.22
N PRO A 292 5.64 -24.42 -1.66
CA PRO A 292 6.28 -25.65 -2.08
C PRO A 292 6.08 -25.90 -3.57
N ALA A 293 7.16 -26.25 -4.26
CA ALA A 293 7.12 -26.63 -5.66
C ALA A 293 6.89 -28.14 -5.82
N ASP A 294 6.52 -28.56 -7.03
CA ASP A 294 6.39 -29.98 -7.42
C ASP A 294 5.57 -30.85 -6.46
N LEU A 295 4.42 -30.33 -6.01
CA LEU A 295 3.49 -31.10 -5.19
C LEU A 295 2.96 -32.30 -5.99
N GLY A 296 3.39 -33.49 -5.59
CA GLY A 296 2.98 -34.78 -6.12
C GLY A 296 2.25 -35.61 -5.07
N MET A 297 1.35 -36.48 -5.53
CA MET A 297 0.68 -37.47 -4.69
C MET A 297 0.79 -38.82 -5.37
N ARG A 298 1.25 -39.83 -4.63
CA ARG A 298 1.27 -41.23 -5.07
C ARG A 298 0.35 -42.03 -4.17
N ALA A 299 -0.63 -42.71 -4.75
CA ALA A 299 -1.44 -43.68 -4.00
C ALA A 299 -0.55 -44.87 -3.61
N ASP A 300 -0.72 -45.34 -2.38
CA ASP A 300 -0.03 -46.48 -1.81
C ASP A 300 -1.00 -47.66 -1.65
N GLU A 301 -0.49 -48.83 -1.29
CA GLU A 301 -1.37 -49.97 -1.00
C GLU A 301 -2.28 -49.65 0.22
N GLY A 302 -3.56 -49.97 0.09
CA GLY A 302 -4.58 -49.62 1.08
C GLY A 302 -5.21 -48.23 0.85
N ALA A 303 -5.66 -47.61 1.93
CA ALA A 303 -6.29 -46.27 1.92
C ALA A 303 -5.28 -45.15 2.20
N THR A 304 -4.03 -45.30 1.74
CA THR A 304 -2.95 -44.33 1.97
C THR A 304 -2.48 -43.66 0.68
N ALA A 305 -1.93 -42.45 0.81
CA ALA A 305 -1.24 -41.74 -0.24
C ALA A 305 0.00 -41.03 0.32
N THR A 306 1.12 -41.12 -0.39
CA THR A 306 2.32 -40.36 -0.12
C THR A 306 2.28 -39.04 -0.86
N LEU A 307 2.48 -37.94 -0.12
CA LEU A 307 2.67 -36.61 -0.71
C LEU A 307 4.16 -36.28 -0.77
N SER A 308 4.61 -35.80 -1.91
CA SER A 308 5.97 -35.31 -2.15
C SER A 308 5.91 -33.85 -2.58
N TRP A 309 6.86 -33.03 -2.16
CA TRP A 309 7.02 -31.66 -2.63
C TRP A 309 8.48 -31.24 -2.50
N GLN A 310 8.90 -30.30 -3.33
CA GLN A 310 10.14 -29.56 -3.11
C GLN A 310 9.92 -28.56 -1.97
N ALA A 311 10.85 -28.54 -1.02
CA ALA A 311 10.76 -27.67 0.14
C ALA A 311 10.72 -26.19 -0.28
N SER A 312 9.91 -25.42 0.42
CA SER A 312 9.90 -23.96 0.32
C SER A 312 11.28 -23.39 0.63
N THR A 313 11.68 -22.40 -0.15
CA THR A 313 12.76 -21.49 0.23
C THR A 313 12.19 -20.39 1.11
N ASP A 314 12.96 -19.98 2.11
CA ASP A 314 12.63 -18.93 3.06
C ASP A 314 13.94 -18.36 3.61
N ASP A 315 13.95 -17.09 4.01
CA ASP A 315 15.19 -16.44 4.47
C ASP A 315 15.63 -16.91 5.87
N VAL A 316 14.71 -17.39 6.69
CA VAL A 316 14.99 -18.07 7.98
C VAL A 316 14.61 -19.55 8.01
N GLY A 317 14.13 -20.08 6.89
CA GLY A 317 13.70 -21.46 6.73
C GLY A 317 12.22 -21.69 7.08
N PRO A 318 11.48 -22.53 6.32
CA PRO A 318 10.05 -22.68 6.51
C PRO A 318 9.72 -23.28 7.88
N GLY A 319 8.83 -22.62 8.63
CA GLY A 319 8.37 -23.08 9.96
C GLY A 319 7.63 -24.42 9.99
N GLY A 320 7.23 -24.95 8.82
CA GLY A 320 6.52 -26.22 8.64
C GLY A 320 5.33 -26.09 7.67
N TYR A 321 4.75 -27.21 7.27
CA TYR A 321 3.64 -27.26 6.31
C TYR A 321 2.31 -27.67 6.94
N ARG A 322 1.22 -27.15 6.40
CA ARG A 322 -0.16 -27.56 6.73
C ARG A 322 -0.80 -28.25 5.53
N LEU A 323 -1.48 -29.36 5.78
CA LEU A 323 -2.19 -30.14 4.77
C LEU A 323 -3.70 -29.90 4.89
N TYR A 324 -4.35 -29.58 3.78
CA TYR A 324 -5.79 -29.38 3.69
C TYR A 324 -6.41 -30.30 2.63
N ARG A 325 -7.63 -30.78 2.87
CA ARG A 325 -8.48 -31.48 1.89
C ARG A 325 -9.85 -30.83 1.89
N ASP A 326 -10.30 -30.40 0.72
CA ASP A 326 -11.60 -29.72 0.53
C ASP A 326 -11.81 -28.55 1.50
N GLY A 327 -10.74 -27.77 1.73
CA GLY A 327 -10.73 -26.64 2.66
C GLY A 327 -10.62 -27.01 4.15
N ARG A 328 -10.73 -28.29 4.52
CA ARG A 328 -10.56 -28.77 5.90
C ARG A 328 -9.10 -29.06 6.20
N LEU A 329 -8.58 -28.53 7.31
CA LEU A 329 -7.25 -28.87 7.81
C LEU A 329 -7.22 -30.36 8.17
N LEU A 330 -6.25 -31.09 7.60
CA LEU A 330 -5.96 -32.46 7.97
C LEU A 330 -4.81 -32.53 8.99
N ARG A 331 -3.76 -31.72 8.82
CA ARG A 331 -2.55 -31.76 9.66
C ARG A 331 -1.74 -30.46 9.57
N SER A 332 -0.97 -30.15 10.61
CA SER A 332 0.01 -29.05 10.66
C SER A 332 1.43 -29.56 10.96
N ASP A 333 2.41 -28.65 10.93
CA ASP A 333 3.80 -28.84 11.37
C ASP A 333 4.54 -29.98 10.65
N LEU A 334 4.15 -30.25 9.41
CA LEU A 334 4.84 -31.20 8.55
C LEU A 334 6.20 -30.63 8.16
N ARG A 335 7.26 -31.43 8.25
CA ARG A 335 8.63 -31.01 7.90
C ARG A 335 9.22 -31.72 6.69
N GLN A 336 8.63 -32.85 6.26
CA GLN A 336 9.09 -33.68 5.12
C GLN A 336 7.93 -34.50 4.52
N ALA A 337 8.15 -35.03 3.30
CA ALA A 337 7.29 -36.02 2.65
C ALA A 337 7.14 -37.27 3.53
N ARG A 338 5.91 -37.61 3.92
CA ARG A 338 5.57 -38.84 4.65
C ARG A 338 4.28 -39.43 4.06
N GLY A 339 4.08 -40.73 4.16
CA GLY A 339 2.83 -41.39 3.78
C GLY A 339 1.67 -40.93 4.68
N TYR A 340 0.49 -40.71 4.11
CA TYR A 340 -0.72 -40.27 4.82
C TYR A 340 -1.90 -41.22 4.54
N ASP A 341 -2.63 -41.62 5.58
CA ASP A 341 -3.93 -42.28 5.42
C ASP A 341 -4.97 -41.29 4.86
N VAL A 342 -5.45 -41.58 3.66
CA VAL A 342 -6.57 -40.90 3.02
C VAL A 342 -7.74 -41.88 2.95
N GLN A 343 -8.55 -41.95 4.02
CA GLN A 343 -9.78 -42.73 3.98
C GLN A 343 -10.63 -42.30 2.76
N PRO A 344 -11.05 -43.23 1.89
CA PRO A 344 -11.74 -42.89 0.65
C PRO A 344 -13.19 -42.49 0.97
N ALA A 345 -13.48 -41.19 0.88
CA ALA A 345 -14.83 -40.74 0.57
C ALA A 345 -14.97 -40.72 -0.96
N GLY A 346 -16.06 -41.26 -1.47
CA GLY A 346 -16.23 -41.71 -2.86
C GLY A 346 -15.84 -40.72 -3.98
N ARG A 347 -15.47 -41.33 -5.12
CA ARG A 347 -15.17 -40.78 -6.47
C ARG A 347 -14.35 -39.48 -6.54
N PRO A 348 -13.16 -39.49 -7.20
CA PRO A 348 -12.35 -38.30 -7.36
C PRO A 348 -12.99 -37.35 -8.38
N ARG A 349 -13.53 -36.23 -7.91
CA ARG A 349 -13.69 -35.02 -8.72
C ARG A 349 -13.06 -33.87 -7.95
N SER A 350 -12.24 -33.11 -8.69
CA SER A 350 -11.67 -31.79 -8.37
C SER A 350 -10.48 -31.71 -7.42
N THR A 351 -9.38 -31.19 -7.99
CA THR A 351 -8.29 -30.42 -7.38
C THR A 351 -8.18 -30.41 -5.85
N GLN A 352 -7.29 -31.23 -5.30
CA GLN A 352 -6.77 -31.01 -3.96
C GLN A 352 -5.91 -29.73 -3.96
N ARG A 353 -6.20 -28.79 -3.08
CA ARG A 353 -5.42 -27.55 -2.90
C ARG A 353 -4.74 -27.61 -1.53
N ALA A 354 -3.43 -27.83 -1.50
CA ALA A 354 -2.65 -27.57 -0.30
C ALA A 354 -2.58 -26.04 -0.09
N ARG A 355 -2.83 -25.58 1.14
CA ARG A 355 -2.75 -24.18 1.55
C ARG A 355 -1.74 -24.10 2.69
N TRP A 356 -0.85 -23.12 2.64
CA TRP A 356 0.26 -22.98 3.59
C TRP A 356 0.00 -21.74 4.45
N MET A 357 0.20 -21.87 5.76
CA MET A 357 0.14 -20.76 6.71
C MET A 357 1.09 -21.06 7.87
N ARG A 358 1.80 -20.05 8.36
CA ARG A 358 2.76 -20.12 9.49
C ARG A 358 2.10 -20.70 10.74
N SER A 359 2.68 -21.75 11.33
CA SER A 359 2.44 -22.06 12.75
C SER A 359 3.26 -21.04 13.55
N GLY A 360 2.60 -20.19 14.33
CA GLY A 360 3.24 -19.08 15.03
C GLY A 360 4.14 -19.58 16.17
N THR A 361 5.24 -18.87 16.37
CA THR A 361 5.82 -18.62 17.70
C THR A 361 5.55 -17.18 18.04
#